data_AF-A0A3B3RMM8-F1
#
_entry.id   AF-A0A3B3RMM8-F1
#
_cell.length_a   1.000
_cell.length_b   1.000
_cell.length_c   1.000
_cell.angle_alpha   90.00
_cell.angle_beta   90.00
_cell.angle_gamma   90.00
#
_symmetry.space_group_name_H-M   'P 1'
#
loop_
_entity.id
_entity.type
_entity.pdbx_description
1 polymer ?
#
loop_
_entity_poly.entity_id
_entity_poly.type
_entity_poly.pdbx_seq_one_letter_code
_entity_poly.pdbx_strand_id
1 'polypeptide(L)'
;PFIAFPLCHTQLQQWIKGNVSSCDRSMFIFDEMDKMPPGLIDSIKPFLDYYDNQDGVSYRRTIFIFLSNAGGETIKQVALEFWKNGKDREEIQLSDLEEKLSLEVFNNKYSGMWHTSLIDKYLIDFFIPFLPLEYKHVHMCALAEMANQNMEPDEDIADEVAKAMIYSPKEERVFSSKGCKEITSKLVQVDKKTKRLEE
;
A
#
# COMPACT_ATOMS: atom_id res chain seq x y z
N PRO A 1 -32.14 7.81 3.97
CA PRO A 1 -30.73 7.53 3.57
C PRO A 1 -29.77 7.14 4.73
N PHE A 2 -30.12 7.38 6.01
CA PHE A 2 -29.23 7.11 7.16
C PHE A 2 -29.32 5.69 7.76
N ILE A 3 -30.12 4.78 7.21
CA ILE A 3 -30.35 3.46 7.84
C ILE A 3 -29.27 2.42 7.46
N ALA A 4 -28.61 2.57 6.31
CA ALA A 4 -27.58 1.63 5.86
C ALA A 4 -26.24 1.77 6.62
N PHE A 5 -25.90 3.00 7.05
CA PHE A 5 -24.64 3.28 7.73
C PHE A 5 -24.55 2.57 9.10
N PRO A 6 -25.54 2.69 10.02
CA PRO A 6 -25.54 1.99 11.32
C PRO A 6 -25.44 0.47 11.22
N LEU A 7 -26.04 -0.13 10.18
CA LEU A 7 -26.00 -1.56 9.94
C LEU A 7 -24.57 -2.03 9.60
N CYS A 8 -23.84 -1.27 8.78
CA CYS A 8 -22.46 -1.60 8.42
C CYS A 8 -21.52 -1.57 9.63
N HIS A 9 -21.65 -0.56 10.51
CA HIS A 9 -20.85 -0.47 11.74
C HIS A 9 -21.05 -1.68 12.66
N THR A 10 -22.31 -2.01 12.93
CA THR A 10 -22.67 -3.09 13.85
C THR A 10 -22.29 -4.45 13.29
N GLN A 11 -22.45 -4.66 11.98
CA GLN A 11 -22.01 -5.88 11.29
C GLN A 11 -20.50 -6.07 11.38
N LEU A 12 -19.70 -5.03 11.14
CA LEU A 12 -18.24 -5.13 11.21
C LEU A 12 -17.76 -5.48 12.62
N GLN A 13 -18.30 -4.81 13.63
CA GLN A 13 -17.95 -5.09 15.03
C GLN A 13 -18.31 -6.52 15.44
N GLN A 14 -19.50 -6.98 15.07
CA GLN A 14 -19.94 -8.35 15.36
C GLN A 14 -19.10 -9.38 14.63
N TRP A 15 -18.72 -9.12 13.38
CA TRP A 15 -17.91 -10.03 12.58
C TRP A 15 -16.48 -10.16 13.14
N ILE A 16 -15.85 -9.05 13.51
CA ILE A 16 -14.53 -9.05 14.17
C ILE A 16 -14.62 -9.80 15.50
N LYS A 17 -15.58 -9.45 16.36
CA LYS A 17 -15.76 -10.10 17.67
C LYS A 17 -16.02 -11.59 17.53
N GLY A 18 -16.86 -12.01 16.59
CA GLY A 18 -17.15 -13.43 16.34
C GLY A 18 -15.91 -14.22 15.92
N ASN A 19 -15.11 -13.68 15.01
CA ASN A 19 -13.88 -14.33 14.55
C ASN A 19 -12.82 -14.41 15.65
N VAL A 20 -12.60 -13.32 16.40
CA VAL A 20 -11.62 -13.32 17.50
C VAL A 20 -12.06 -14.22 18.65
N SER A 21 -13.36 -14.31 18.92
CA SER A 21 -13.91 -15.25 19.91
C SER A 21 -13.67 -16.72 19.53
N SER A 22 -13.64 -17.02 18.22
CA SER A 22 -13.35 -18.35 17.69
C SER A 22 -11.84 -18.65 17.65
N CYS A 23 -11.03 -17.66 17.26
CA CYS A 23 -9.59 -17.75 17.15
C CYS A 23 -8.94 -16.42 17.57
N ASP A 24 -8.22 -16.44 18.69
CA ASP A 24 -7.51 -15.28 19.24
C ASP A 24 -6.36 -14.78 18.34
N ARG A 25 -5.88 -15.62 17.42
CA ARG A 25 -4.86 -15.30 16.41
C ARG A 25 -5.46 -15.02 15.03
N SER A 26 -6.56 -14.29 15.00
CA SER A 26 -7.17 -13.84 13.75
C SER A 26 -6.34 -12.72 13.10
N MET A 27 -6.39 -12.63 11.77
CA MET A 27 -5.76 -11.55 11.00
C MET A 27 -6.83 -10.79 10.21
N PHE A 28 -6.79 -9.46 10.29
CA PHE A 28 -7.69 -8.57 9.57
C PHE A 28 -6.89 -7.64 8.67
N ILE A 29 -7.23 -7.60 7.39
CA ILE A 29 -6.60 -6.74 6.39
C ILE A 29 -7.66 -5.74 5.91
N PHE A 30 -7.38 -4.45 6.07
CA PHE A 30 -8.21 -3.37 5.58
C PHE A 30 -7.47 -2.68 4.45
N ASP A 31 -8.00 -2.86 3.24
CA ASP A 31 -7.45 -2.23 2.04
C ASP A 31 -8.10 -0.86 1.78
N GLU A 32 -7.40 0.01 1.06
CA GLU A 32 -7.82 1.36 0.70
C GLU A 32 -8.32 2.20 1.90
N MET A 33 -7.60 2.14 3.02
CA MET A 33 -7.94 2.86 4.25
C MET A 33 -8.07 4.38 4.07
N ASP A 34 -7.37 4.97 3.09
CA ASP A 34 -7.51 6.38 2.72
C ASP A 34 -8.90 6.76 2.19
N LYS A 35 -9.70 5.78 1.76
CA LYS A 35 -11.07 5.96 1.26
C LYS A 35 -12.14 5.55 2.28
N MET A 36 -11.73 5.04 3.45
CA MET A 36 -12.65 4.52 4.45
C MET A 36 -13.39 5.66 5.18
N PRO A 37 -14.73 5.60 5.35
CA PRO A 37 -15.49 6.65 6.03
C PRO A 37 -15.12 6.79 7.53
N PRO A 38 -15.21 7.99 8.14
CA PRO A 38 -14.51 8.24 9.40
C PRO A 38 -15.16 7.50 10.55
N GLY A 39 -16.49 7.42 10.53
CA GLY A 39 -17.22 6.66 11.53
C GLY A 39 -16.87 5.17 11.53
N LEU A 40 -16.53 4.59 10.38
CA LEU A 40 -16.22 3.16 10.34
C LEU A 40 -14.89 2.87 11.03
N ILE A 41 -13.93 3.80 10.91
CA ILE A 41 -12.66 3.75 11.64
C ILE A 41 -12.91 3.89 13.15
N ASP A 42 -13.78 4.80 13.58
CA ASP A 42 -14.16 4.92 15.00
C ASP A 42 -14.69 3.62 15.60
N SER A 43 -15.28 2.76 14.77
CA SER A 43 -15.87 1.49 15.21
C SER A 43 -14.85 0.36 15.39
N ILE A 44 -13.69 0.44 14.73
CA ILE A 44 -12.61 -0.53 14.88
C ILE A 44 -11.59 -0.15 15.96
N LYS A 45 -11.46 1.15 16.28
CA LYS A 45 -10.53 1.65 17.31
C LYS A 45 -10.53 0.85 18.61
N PRO A 46 -11.69 0.46 19.17
CA PRO A 46 -11.68 -0.21 20.46
C PRO A 46 -10.98 -1.58 20.43
N PHE A 47 -10.90 -2.22 19.26
CA PHE A 47 -10.20 -3.49 19.06
C PHE A 47 -8.69 -3.33 18.86
N LEU A 48 -8.23 -2.11 18.57
CA LEU A 48 -6.82 -1.74 18.43
C LEU A 48 -6.26 -1.20 19.74
N ASP A 49 -7.12 -0.73 20.65
CA ASP A 49 -6.73 -0.15 21.92
C ASP A 49 -6.24 -1.24 22.90
N TYR A 50 -5.35 -0.88 23.80
CA TYR A 50 -4.57 -1.81 24.64
C TYR A 50 -5.38 -2.49 25.77
N TYR A 51 -6.71 -2.44 25.73
CA TYR A 51 -7.56 -2.99 26.78
C TYR A 51 -7.45 -4.53 26.82
N ASP A 52 -7.18 -5.06 28.02
CA ASP A 52 -7.01 -6.51 28.26
C ASP A 52 -8.22 -7.33 27.82
N ASN A 53 -9.42 -6.78 28.00
CA ASN A 53 -10.70 -7.42 27.71
C ASN A 53 -11.73 -6.38 27.28
N GLN A 54 -12.19 -6.49 26.04
CA GLN A 54 -13.40 -5.81 25.58
C GLN A 54 -14.50 -6.85 25.40
N ASP A 55 -15.61 -6.70 26.12
CA ASP A 55 -16.71 -7.68 26.16
C ASP A 55 -16.29 -9.15 26.42
N GLY A 56 -15.22 -9.36 27.20
CA GLY A 56 -14.70 -10.70 27.53
C GLY A 56 -13.87 -11.37 26.44
N VAL A 57 -13.50 -10.64 25.37
CA VAL A 57 -12.62 -11.11 24.29
C VAL A 57 -11.32 -10.32 24.34
N SER A 58 -10.18 -11.00 24.21
CA SER A 58 -8.86 -10.38 24.17
C SER A 58 -8.37 -10.27 22.73
N TYR A 59 -7.96 -9.07 22.33
CA TYR A 59 -7.52 -8.76 20.97
C TYR A 59 -5.99 -8.71 20.82
N ARG A 60 -5.24 -8.94 21.90
CA ARG A 60 -3.76 -8.81 21.95
C ARG A 60 -2.97 -9.71 20.99
N ARG A 61 -3.59 -10.80 20.52
CA ARG A 61 -2.97 -11.78 19.61
C ARG A 61 -3.50 -11.65 18.18
N THR A 62 -4.41 -10.71 17.96
CA THR A 62 -5.00 -10.40 16.67
C THR A 62 -4.07 -9.48 15.90
N ILE A 63 -3.90 -9.72 14.61
CA ILE A 63 -3.08 -8.89 13.73
C ILE A 63 -4.01 -8.02 12.87
N PHE A 64 -3.78 -6.71 12.88
CA PHE A 64 -4.49 -5.75 12.02
C PHE A 64 -3.49 -5.14 11.02
N ILE A 65 -3.80 -5.25 9.73
CA ILE A 65 -3.00 -4.69 8.63
C ILE A 65 -3.83 -3.64 7.91
N PHE A 66 -3.30 -2.43 7.81
CA PHE A 66 -3.92 -1.30 7.13
C PHE A 66 -3.12 -0.96 5.88
N LEU A 67 -3.77 -1.02 4.71
CA LEU A 67 -3.18 -0.62 3.44
C LEU A 67 -3.77 0.73 3.03
N SER A 68 -2.91 1.69 2.71
CA SER A 68 -3.30 3.06 2.37
C SER A 68 -2.32 3.65 1.37
N ASN A 69 -2.83 4.50 0.48
CA ASN A 69 -1.98 5.33 -0.40
C ASN A 69 -1.67 6.71 0.20
N ALA A 70 -2.15 7.00 1.41
CA ALA A 70 -1.87 8.26 2.11
C ALA A 70 -0.36 8.45 2.35
N GLY A 71 0.13 9.68 2.16
CA GLY A 71 1.57 9.99 2.24
C GLY A 71 2.40 9.51 1.05
N GLY A 72 1.78 8.86 0.05
CA GLY A 72 2.49 8.35 -1.12
C GLY A 72 3.22 9.42 -1.93
N GLU A 73 2.70 10.66 -1.96
CA GLU A 73 3.35 11.76 -2.67
C GLU A 73 4.59 12.28 -1.92
N THR A 74 4.51 12.41 -0.60
CA THR A 74 5.63 12.75 0.28
C THR A 74 6.78 11.75 0.12
N ILE A 75 6.46 10.45 0.15
CA ILE A 75 7.43 9.36 -0.01
C ILE A 75 8.12 9.46 -1.38
N LYS A 76 7.36 9.71 -2.45
CA LYS A 76 7.93 9.92 -3.79
C LYS A 76 8.85 11.13 -3.84
N GLN A 77 8.49 12.22 -3.18
CA GLN A 77 9.31 13.43 -3.15
C GLN A 77 10.64 13.17 -2.43
N VAL A 78 10.63 12.50 -1.28
CA VAL A 78 11.87 12.11 -0.57
C VAL A 78 12.73 11.21 -1.45
N ALA A 79 12.14 10.19 -2.07
CA ALA A 79 12.87 9.30 -2.97
C ALA A 79 13.48 10.06 -4.16
N LEU A 80 12.75 11.04 -4.73
CA LEU A 80 13.25 11.88 -5.81
C LEU A 80 14.41 12.78 -5.37
N GLU A 81 14.35 13.34 -4.16
CA GLU A 81 15.43 14.17 -3.60
C GLU A 81 16.72 13.35 -3.41
N PHE A 82 16.62 12.12 -2.90
CA PHE A 82 17.77 11.22 -2.78
C PHE A 82 18.37 10.92 -4.16
N TRP A 83 17.53 10.56 -5.13
CA TRP A 83 17.95 10.29 -6.49
C TRP A 83 18.63 11.50 -7.15
N LYS A 84 18.08 12.71 -6.99
CA LYS A 84 18.67 13.95 -7.53
C LYS A 84 20.03 14.28 -6.92
N ASN A 85 20.24 13.88 -5.67
CA ASN A 85 21.52 14.05 -4.98
C ASN A 85 22.52 12.93 -5.28
N GLY A 86 22.19 12.00 -6.18
CA GLY A 86 23.05 10.88 -6.55
C GLY A 86 23.23 9.85 -5.44
N LYS A 87 22.29 9.79 -4.47
CA LYS A 87 22.29 8.80 -3.41
C LYS A 87 21.57 7.54 -3.85
N ASP A 88 22.00 6.41 -3.31
CA ASP A 88 21.34 5.14 -3.54
C ASP A 88 19.99 5.11 -2.81
N ARG A 89 19.03 4.39 -3.41
CA ARG A 89 17.69 4.19 -2.85
C ARG A 89 17.77 3.53 -1.47
N GLU A 90 18.71 2.61 -1.30
CA GLU A 90 18.93 1.83 -0.09
C GLU A 90 19.49 2.68 1.07
N GLU A 91 19.90 3.92 0.81
CA GLU A 91 20.31 4.88 1.86
C GLU A 91 19.13 5.59 2.52
N ILE A 92 17.90 5.50 1.98
CA ILE A 92 16.71 6.13 2.55
C ILE A 92 16.36 5.43 3.86
N GLN A 93 16.43 6.18 4.98
CA GLN A 93 16.06 5.68 6.30
C GLN A 93 14.61 6.01 6.63
N LEU A 94 14.03 5.25 7.56
CA LEU A 94 12.67 5.49 8.04
C LEU A 94 12.52 6.90 8.63
N SER A 95 13.54 7.40 9.32
CA SER A 95 13.56 8.76 9.89
C SER A 95 13.41 9.86 8.84
N ASP A 96 13.95 9.66 7.63
CA ASP A 96 13.85 10.64 6.52
C ASP A 96 12.40 10.78 6.01
N LEU A 97 11.62 9.72 6.19
CA LEU A 97 10.22 9.65 5.79
C LEU A 97 9.30 10.10 6.93
N GLU A 98 9.55 9.65 8.15
CA GLU A 98 8.74 9.97 9.34
C GLU A 98 8.65 11.48 9.59
N GLU A 99 9.77 12.22 9.48
CA GLU A 99 9.76 13.67 9.69
C GLU A 99 8.79 14.36 8.74
N LYS A 100 8.84 14.05 7.45
CA LYS A 100 8.00 14.69 6.43
C LYS A 100 6.57 14.17 6.43
N LEU A 101 6.38 12.87 6.63
CA LEU A 101 5.06 12.25 6.75
C LEU A 101 4.33 12.73 8.01
N SER A 102 5.06 13.07 9.07
CA SER A 102 4.43 13.59 10.28
C SER A 102 3.69 14.90 10.04
N LEU A 103 4.21 15.74 9.14
CA LEU A 103 3.60 17.02 8.82
C LEU A 103 2.37 16.88 7.92
N GLU A 104 2.34 15.91 7.01
CA GLU A 104 1.23 15.75 6.05
C GLU A 104 0.16 14.75 6.51
N VAL A 105 0.56 13.66 7.15
CA VAL A 105 -0.35 12.60 7.62
C VAL A 105 -0.99 12.99 8.96
N PHE A 106 -0.30 13.74 9.83
CA PHE A 106 -0.83 14.12 11.14
C PHE A 106 -1.50 15.51 11.20
N ASN A 107 -1.15 16.48 10.34
CA ASN A 107 -1.72 17.85 10.43
C ASN A 107 -2.83 18.17 9.42
N ASN A 108 -3.10 17.33 8.41
CA ASN A 108 -4.01 17.72 7.33
C ASN A 108 -5.48 17.36 7.63
N LYS A 109 -6.25 18.40 7.99
CA LYS A 109 -7.62 18.33 8.52
C LYS A 109 -8.68 17.74 7.56
N TYR A 110 -8.34 17.54 6.29
CA TYR A 110 -9.28 17.09 5.24
C TYR A 110 -8.91 15.77 4.55
N SER A 111 -7.70 15.25 4.74
CA SER A 111 -7.29 13.92 4.24
C SER A 111 -6.80 12.97 5.35
N GLY A 112 -6.65 13.47 6.59
CA GLY A 112 -6.02 12.75 7.72
C GLY A 112 -6.77 12.77 9.05
N MET A 113 -8.07 13.07 9.09
CA MET A 113 -8.86 13.01 10.35
C MET A 113 -8.93 11.58 10.96
N TRP A 114 -8.73 10.56 10.13
CA TRP A 114 -8.61 9.16 10.56
C TRP A 114 -7.26 8.86 11.20
N HIS A 115 -6.22 9.58 10.77
CA HIS A 115 -4.86 9.41 11.28
C HIS A 115 -4.68 10.09 12.62
N THR A 116 -5.21 11.30 12.83
CA THR A 116 -5.16 11.95 14.15
C THR A 116 -5.77 11.04 15.21
N SER A 117 -6.99 10.56 15.02
CA SER A 117 -7.63 9.79 16.10
C SER A 117 -7.13 8.33 16.30
N LEU A 118 -6.40 7.74 15.34
CA LEU A 118 -5.71 6.45 15.51
C LEU A 118 -4.27 6.61 16.04
N ILE A 119 -3.55 7.64 15.57
CA ILE A 119 -2.14 7.89 15.92
C ILE A 119 -2.01 8.77 17.18
N ASP A 120 -2.95 9.67 17.48
CA ASP A 120 -3.02 10.43 18.74
C ASP A 120 -3.10 9.52 19.98
N LYS A 121 -3.39 8.22 19.77
CA LYS A 121 -3.41 7.18 20.79
C LYS A 121 -2.38 6.07 20.59
N TYR A 122 -1.43 6.21 19.66
CA TYR A 122 -0.43 5.18 19.34
C TYR A 122 -1.04 3.81 18.99
N LEU A 123 -2.19 3.78 18.31
CA LEU A 123 -2.87 2.52 17.92
C LEU A 123 -2.22 1.83 16.72
N ILE A 124 -1.16 2.41 16.16
CA ILE A 124 -0.35 1.83 15.09
C ILE A 124 1.03 1.53 15.65
N ASP A 125 1.40 0.25 15.66
CA ASP A 125 2.70 -0.19 16.18
C ASP A 125 3.86 0.13 15.24
N PHE A 126 3.65 -0.08 13.93
CA PHE A 126 4.68 0.10 12.91
C PHE A 126 4.12 0.78 11.67
N PHE A 127 4.87 1.75 11.15
CA PHE A 127 4.63 2.33 9.85
C PHE A 127 5.61 1.75 8.83
N ILE A 128 5.08 1.13 7.77
CA ILE A 128 5.89 0.45 6.74
C ILE A 128 5.73 1.21 5.41
N PRO A 129 6.68 2.09 5.04
CA PRO A 129 6.61 2.83 3.79
C PRO A 129 6.96 1.96 2.59
N PHE A 130 6.17 2.09 1.52
CA PHE A 130 6.46 1.48 0.22
C PHE A 130 7.01 2.53 -0.74
N LEU A 131 8.30 2.42 -1.06
CA LEU A 131 9.00 3.33 -1.96
C LEU A 131 8.59 3.09 -3.44
N PRO A 132 8.53 4.13 -4.28
CA PRO A 132 8.14 4.02 -5.69
C PRO A 132 9.11 3.12 -6.47
N LEU A 133 8.63 2.43 -7.50
CA LEU A 133 9.44 1.47 -8.26
C LEU A 133 10.17 2.14 -9.43
N GLU A 134 11.50 2.04 -9.45
CA GLU A 134 12.34 2.38 -10.60
C GLU A 134 12.27 1.36 -11.73
N TYR A 135 12.83 1.71 -12.89
CA TYR A 135 12.96 0.85 -14.07
C TYR A 135 13.45 -0.57 -13.75
N LYS A 136 14.55 -0.68 -12.98
CA LYS A 136 15.13 -1.97 -12.58
C LYS A 136 14.12 -2.89 -11.89
N HIS A 137 13.22 -2.33 -11.07
CA HIS A 137 12.20 -3.09 -10.37
C HIS A 137 11.07 -3.54 -11.30
N VAL A 138 10.67 -2.68 -12.24
CA VAL A 138 9.67 -3.04 -13.26
C VAL A 138 10.19 -4.17 -14.16
N HIS A 139 11.46 -4.09 -14.55
CA HIS A 139 12.13 -5.15 -15.30
C HIS A 139 12.10 -6.49 -14.55
N MET A 140 12.48 -6.49 -13.27
CA MET A 140 12.40 -7.69 -12.42
C MET A 140 10.96 -8.23 -12.29
N CYS A 141 9.97 -7.34 -12.15
CA CYS A 141 8.57 -7.76 -12.13
C CYS A 141 8.12 -8.40 -13.46
N ALA A 142 8.63 -7.92 -14.60
CA ALA A 142 8.29 -8.51 -15.91
C ALA A 142 8.84 -9.94 -16.03
N LEU A 143 10.10 -10.17 -15.64
CA LEU A 143 10.68 -11.51 -15.59
C LEU A 143 9.91 -12.43 -14.63
N ALA A 144 9.55 -11.93 -13.45
CA ALA A 144 8.77 -12.69 -12.47
C ALA A 144 7.36 -13.04 -13.01
N GLU A 145 6.73 -12.13 -13.72
CA GLU A 145 5.41 -12.37 -14.34
C GLU A 145 5.48 -13.38 -15.48
N MET A 146 6.55 -13.38 -16.29
CA MET A 146 6.79 -14.42 -17.29
C MET A 146 6.88 -15.80 -16.65
N ALA A 147 7.68 -15.93 -15.59
CA ALA A 147 7.81 -17.19 -14.84
C ALA A 147 6.46 -17.63 -14.24
N ASN A 148 5.67 -16.70 -13.70
CA ASN A 148 4.33 -16.96 -13.18
C ASN A 148 3.35 -17.46 -14.27
N GLN A 149 3.56 -17.03 -15.54
CA GLN A 149 2.80 -17.49 -16.70
C GLN A 149 3.39 -18.72 -17.39
N ASN A 150 4.42 -19.36 -16.82
CA ASN A 150 5.17 -20.49 -17.41
C ASN A 150 5.81 -20.16 -18.78
N MET A 151 6.16 -18.88 -18.99
CA MET A 151 6.98 -18.47 -20.12
C MET A 151 8.46 -18.56 -19.72
N GLU A 152 9.34 -18.83 -20.70
CA GLU A 152 10.78 -18.70 -20.44
C GLU A 152 11.11 -17.22 -20.18
N PRO A 153 11.87 -16.90 -19.12
CA PRO A 153 12.30 -15.53 -18.86
C PRO A 153 13.16 -15.00 -20.01
N ASP A 154 12.73 -13.88 -20.58
CA ASP A 154 13.40 -13.21 -21.69
C ASP A 154 13.71 -11.77 -21.30
N GLU A 155 14.99 -11.44 -21.25
CA GLU A 155 15.50 -10.12 -20.87
C GLU A 155 15.09 -9.04 -21.87
N ASP A 156 15.06 -9.33 -23.18
CA ASP A 156 14.70 -8.37 -24.21
C ASP A 156 13.19 -8.04 -24.15
N ILE A 157 12.35 -9.05 -23.93
CA ILE A 157 10.91 -8.84 -23.73
C ILE A 157 10.65 -8.09 -22.41
N ALA A 158 11.38 -8.41 -21.33
CA ALA A 158 11.24 -7.73 -20.05
C ALA A 158 11.62 -6.24 -20.16
N ASP A 159 12.68 -5.94 -20.91
CA ASP A 159 13.12 -4.58 -21.23
C ASP A 159 12.11 -3.83 -22.10
N GLU A 160 11.52 -4.45 -23.13
CA GLU A 160 10.43 -3.86 -23.91
C GLU A 160 9.21 -3.54 -23.04
N VAL A 161 8.83 -4.46 -22.14
CA VAL A 161 7.72 -4.26 -21.19
C VAL A 161 8.03 -3.10 -20.25
N ALA A 162 9.24 -3.04 -19.69
CA ALA A 162 9.66 -1.97 -18.78
C ALA A 162 9.69 -0.62 -19.48
N LYS A 163 10.15 -0.53 -20.74
CA LYS A 163 10.11 0.69 -21.57
C LYS A 163 8.70 1.15 -21.90
N ALA A 164 7.75 0.22 -22.04
CA ALA A 164 6.35 0.51 -22.36
C ALA A 164 5.54 1.10 -21.18
N MET A 165 6.14 1.19 -19.98
CA MET A 165 5.52 1.76 -18.80
C MET A 165 5.61 3.30 -18.78
N ILE A 166 4.72 3.91 -18.01
CA ILE A 166 4.68 5.35 -17.79
C ILE A 166 5.52 5.67 -16.55
N TYR A 167 6.42 6.64 -16.69
CA TYR A 167 7.31 7.08 -15.62
C TYR A 167 7.09 8.55 -15.26
N SER A 168 7.33 8.87 -13.99
CA SER A 168 7.21 10.18 -13.37
C SER A 168 8.44 10.50 -12.51
N PRO A 169 8.85 11.77 -12.39
CA PRO A 169 8.30 12.96 -13.07
C PRO A 169 8.56 12.94 -14.59
N LYS A 170 7.92 13.83 -15.35
CA LYS A 170 8.01 13.81 -16.83
C LYS A 170 9.42 14.09 -17.35
N GLU A 171 10.20 14.88 -16.61
CA GLU A 171 11.54 15.32 -16.99
C GLU A 171 12.56 14.20 -16.75
N GLU A 172 12.62 13.68 -15.53
CA GLU A 172 13.62 12.69 -15.14
C GLU A 172 13.17 11.23 -15.40
N ARG A 173 11.86 10.97 -15.50
CA ARG A 173 11.25 9.66 -15.79
C ARG A 173 11.82 8.51 -14.93
N VAL A 174 11.99 8.75 -13.64
CA VAL A 174 12.68 7.83 -12.72
C VAL A 174 11.78 6.70 -12.21
N PHE A 175 10.55 7.03 -11.82
CA PHE A 175 9.66 6.12 -11.10
C PHE A 175 8.45 5.72 -11.94
N SER A 176 8.11 4.43 -11.96
CA SER A 176 6.89 3.93 -12.60
C SER A 176 5.65 4.48 -11.90
N SER A 177 4.79 5.16 -12.67
CA SER A 177 3.58 5.80 -12.15
C SER A 177 2.57 4.81 -11.58
N LYS A 178 2.62 3.55 -12.01
CA LYS A 178 1.71 2.47 -11.56
C LYS A 178 2.44 1.28 -10.94
N GLY A 179 3.74 1.41 -10.65
CA GLY A 179 4.57 0.30 -10.19
C GLY A 179 4.51 -0.88 -11.16
N CYS A 180 4.20 -2.07 -10.65
CA CYS A 180 4.09 -3.31 -11.42
C CYS A 180 2.65 -3.69 -11.81
N LYS A 181 1.65 -2.83 -11.53
CA LYS A 181 0.22 -3.18 -11.70
C LYS A 181 -0.20 -3.51 -13.13
N GLU A 182 0.45 -2.92 -14.13
CA GLU A 182 0.05 -3.09 -15.55
C GLU A 182 0.92 -4.09 -16.32
N ILE A 183 1.88 -4.75 -15.66
CA ILE A 183 2.88 -5.60 -16.33
C ILE A 183 2.24 -6.75 -17.09
N THR A 184 1.29 -7.47 -16.49
CA THR A 184 0.55 -8.55 -17.16
C THR A 184 -0.07 -8.07 -18.48
N SER A 185 -0.69 -6.89 -18.48
CA SER A 185 -1.32 -6.33 -19.68
C SER A 185 -0.30 -5.92 -20.76
N LYS A 186 0.86 -5.39 -20.34
CA LYS A 186 1.94 -4.96 -21.23
C LYS A 186 2.68 -6.15 -21.82
N LEU A 187 2.93 -7.18 -21.02
CA LEU A 187 3.55 -8.42 -21.46
C LEU A 187 2.75 -9.09 -22.59
N VAL A 188 1.43 -9.19 -22.44
CA VAL A 188 0.55 -9.72 -23.51
C VAL A 188 0.61 -8.87 -24.79
N GLN A 189 0.76 -7.55 -24.67
CA GLN A 189 0.88 -6.66 -25.84
C GLN A 189 2.22 -6.84 -26.56
N VAL A 190 3.31 -6.96 -25.80
CA VAL A 190 4.66 -7.15 -26.32
C VAL A 190 4.81 -8.54 -26.94
N ASP A 191 4.40 -9.62 -26.26
CA ASP A 191 4.46 -10.99 -26.80
C ASP A 191 3.70 -11.14 -28.13
N LYS A 192 2.50 -10.55 -28.23
CA LYS A 192 1.72 -10.51 -29.48
C LYS A 192 2.36 -9.69 -30.60
N LYS A 193 3.21 -8.73 -30.26
CA LYS A 193 3.94 -7.91 -31.23
C LYS A 193 5.17 -8.68 -31.73
N THR A 194 5.91 -9.34 -30.83
CA THR A 194 7.07 -10.17 -31.15
C THR A 194 6.69 -11.32 -32.08
N LYS A 195 5.65 -12.09 -31.74
CA LYS A 195 5.16 -13.20 -32.58
C LYS A 195 4.71 -12.78 -33.99
N ARG A 196 4.23 -11.54 -34.15
CA ARG A 196 3.84 -10.97 -35.45
C ARG A 196 5.02 -10.45 -36.28
N LEU A 197 6.18 -10.23 -35.67
CA LEU A 197 7.40 -9.82 -36.38
C LEU A 197 8.21 -11.04 -36.86
N GLU A 198 7.92 -12.22 -36.34
CA GLU A 198 8.54 -13.50 -36.70
C GLU A 198 7.78 -14.24 -37.83
N GLU A 199 6.57 -13.77 -38.19
CA GLU A 199 5.75 -14.24 -39.33
C GLU A 199 6.00 -13.39 -40.60
#